data_AF-A0A6L4APW7-F1
#
_entry.id   AF-A0A6L4APW7-F1
#
_cell.length_a   1.000
_cell.length_b   1.000
_cell.length_c   1.000
_cell.angle_alpha   90.00
_cell.angle_beta   90.00
_cell.angle_gamma   90.00
#
_symmetry.space_group_name_H-M   'P 1'
#
loop_
_entity.id
_entity.type
_entity.pdbx_description
1 polymer ?
#
loop_
_entity_poly.entity_id
_entity_poly.type
_entity_poly.pdbx_seq_one_letter_code
_entity_poly.pdbx_strand_id
1 'polypeptide(L)'
;MRLKTCQCTAVQYTGLIVSRGFEVMPDTAFAKPRSLDNCEFCGQCDSACPAGALTDSKGHGLGRAGDVTKVKATCTYCGTGCNFFLNFRHDRVVRVTSDFSAPVNHGNLCIKGRYGYDLIHPPGKRIRTPLIRQGEGCHEASWDAALTLVASRFKELVDT
;
A
#
# COMPACT_ATOMS: atom_id res chain seq x y z
N MET A 1 -7.71 -25.22 -17.05
CA MET A 1 -8.00 -23.78 -17.26
C MET A 1 -7.07 -22.99 -16.34
N ARG A 2 -6.54 -21.83 -16.74
CA ARG A 2 -5.46 -21.13 -16.00
C ARG A 2 -5.99 -19.87 -15.32
N LEU A 3 -5.58 -19.60 -14.09
CA LEU A 3 -5.84 -18.34 -13.41
C LEU A 3 -4.91 -17.26 -13.98
N LYS A 4 -5.39 -16.57 -15.02
CA LYS A 4 -4.58 -15.68 -15.87
C LYS A 4 -3.81 -14.63 -15.05
N THR A 5 -4.42 -14.05 -14.01
CA THR A 5 -3.78 -12.99 -13.22
C THR A 5 -2.51 -13.45 -12.50
N CYS A 6 -2.50 -14.64 -11.89
CA CYS A 6 -1.33 -15.12 -11.15
C CYS A 6 -0.20 -15.58 -12.08
N GLN A 7 -0.55 -16.09 -13.27
CA GLN A 7 0.42 -16.65 -14.22
C GLN A 7 0.95 -15.62 -15.22
N CYS A 8 0.06 -14.83 -15.83
CA CYS A 8 0.42 -13.91 -16.90
C CYS A 8 0.83 -12.54 -16.37
N THR A 9 0.24 -12.10 -15.26
CA THR A 9 0.50 -10.75 -14.70
C THR A 9 1.57 -10.78 -13.62
N ALA A 10 1.43 -11.68 -12.64
CA ALA A 10 2.36 -11.79 -11.52
C ALA A 10 3.49 -12.83 -11.75
N VAL A 11 3.36 -13.70 -12.76
CA VAL A 11 4.36 -14.72 -13.13
C VAL A 11 4.78 -15.63 -11.96
N GLN A 12 3.89 -15.85 -10.99
CA GLN A 12 4.18 -16.67 -9.79
C GLN A 12 3.68 -18.11 -9.90
N TYR A 13 2.69 -18.35 -10.76
CA TYR A 13 2.05 -19.66 -10.97
C TYR A 13 1.44 -20.31 -9.71
N THR A 14 1.27 -19.54 -8.62
CA THR A 14 0.70 -19.99 -7.35
C THR A 14 -0.76 -20.38 -7.50
N GLY A 15 -1.57 -19.50 -8.10
CA GLY A 15 -3.01 -19.66 -8.26
C GLY A 15 -3.33 -20.47 -9.52
N LEU A 16 -4.02 -21.59 -9.33
CA LEU A 16 -4.39 -22.55 -10.35
C LEU A 16 -5.89 -22.83 -10.27
N ILE A 17 -6.39 -23.54 -11.28
CA ILE A 17 -7.70 -24.16 -11.23
C ILE A 17 -7.44 -25.65 -11.06
N VAL A 18 -7.93 -26.21 -9.96
CA VAL A 18 -7.77 -27.63 -9.59
C VAL A 18 -9.07 -28.38 -9.82
N SER A 19 -8.99 -29.71 -9.84
CA SER A 19 -10.14 -30.62 -10.05
C SER A 19 -10.83 -30.44 -11.42
N ARG A 20 -11.97 -31.12 -11.62
CA ARG A 20 -12.76 -31.12 -12.87
C ARG A 20 -14.26 -31.24 -12.55
N GLY A 21 -15.10 -30.81 -13.49
CA GLY A 21 -16.56 -30.89 -13.32
C GLY A 21 -17.07 -29.89 -12.28
N PHE A 22 -18.02 -30.31 -11.45
CA PHE A 22 -18.62 -29.46 -10.41
C PHE A 22 -17.65 -29.13 -9.27
N GLU A 23 -16.64 -29.96 -9.04
CA GLU A 23 -15.61 -29.78 -8.01
C GLU A 23 -14.49 -28.81 -8.42
N VAL A 24 -14.62 -28.14 -9.58
CA VAL A 24 -13.59 -27.24 -10.09
C VAL A 24 -13.49 -25.99 -9.21
N MET A 25 -12.29 -25.68 -8.72
CA MET A 25 -12.09 -24.55 -7.82
C MET A 25 -10.76 -23.82 -8.05
N PRO A 26 -10.73 -22.49 -7.85
CA PRO A 26 -9.49 -21.75 -7.64
C PRO A 26 -8.78 -22.22 -6.39
N ASP A 27 -7.54 -22.71 -6.52
CA ASP A 27 -6.71 -23.07 -5.37
C ASP A 27 -5.22 -22.93 -5.70
N THR A 28 -4.36 -23.11 -4.71
CA THR A 28 -2.92 -23.19 -4.91
C THR A 28 -2.49 -24.57 -5.41
N ALA A 29 -1.28 -24.65 -5.96
CA ALA A 29 -0.69 -25.94 -6.32
C ALA A 29 -0.63 -26.89 -5.11
N PHE A 30 -1.23 -28.07 -5.26
CA PHE A 30 -1.32 -29.10 -4.22
C PHE A 30 -1.98 -28.64 -2.90
N ALA A 31 -2.89 -27.65 -2.97
CA ALA A 31 -3.55 -27.07 -1.80
C ALA A 31 -2.57 -26.56 -0.72
N LYS A 32 -1.35 -26.18 -1.13
CA LYS A 32 -0.36 -25.65 -0.20
C LYS A 32 -0.78 -24.26 0.30
N PRO A 33 -0.56 -23.94 1.58
CA PRO A 33 -0.79 -22.58 2.07
C PRO A 33 0.01 -21.56 1.25
N ARG A 34 -0.53 -20.35 1.11
CA ARG A 34 0.23 -19.22 0.55
C ARG A 34 1.36 -18.88 1.53
N SER A 35 2.60 -19.03 1.08
CA SER A 35 3.83 -18.67 1.82
C SER A 35 4.73 -17.82 0.92
N LEU A 36 5.78 -17.23 1.50
CA LEU A 36 6.76 -16.49 0.71
C LEU A 36 7.53 -17.37 -0.30
N ASP A 37 7.51 -18.70 -0.12
CA ASP A 37 8.14 -19.64 -1.05
C ASP A 37 7.35 -19.78 -2.36
N ASN A 38 6.05 -19.50 -2.32
CA ASN A 38 5.17 -19.69 -3.46
C ASN A 38 4.37 -18.45 -3.86
N CYS A 39 4.33 -17.38 -3.06
CA CYS A 39 3.51 -16.20 -3.24
C CYS A 39 4.25 -14.95 -2.71
N GLU A 40 4.38 -13.90 -3.52
CA GLU A 40 4.98 -12.63 -3.06
C GLU A 40 3.94 -11.69 -2.42
N PHE A 41 2.68 -12.12 -2.37
CA PHE A 41 1.55 -11.35 -1.85
C PHE A 41 1.36 -10.00 -2.57
N CYS A 42 1.55 -9.96 -3.90
CA CYS A 42 1.29 -8.77 -4.72
C CYS A 42 -0.20 -8.36 -4.77
N GLY A 43 -1.11 -9.27 -4.39
CA GLY A 43 -2.55 -8.99 -4.30
C GLY A 43 -3.25 -8.75 -5.64
N GLN A 44 -2.65 -9.18 -6.75
CA GLN A 44 -3.31 -9.07 -8.07
C GLN A 44 -4.57 -9.94 -8.15
N CYS A 45 -4.57 -11.10 -7.49
CA CYS A 45 -5.74 -11.96 -7.39
C CYS A 45 -6.91 -11.32 -6.60
N ASP A 46 -6.62 -10.55 -5.54
CA ASP A 46 -7.63 -9.72 -4.84
C ASP A 46 -8.21 -8.68 -5.81
N SER A 47 -7.34 -7.93 -6.49
CA SER A 47 -7.76 -6.86 -7.40
C SER A 47 -8.61 -7.33 -8.58
N ALA A 48 -8.38 -8.55 -9.06
CA ALA A 48 -9.04 -9.10 -10.23
C ALA A 48 -10.29 -9.90 -9.88
N CYS A 49 -10.54 -10.23 -8.61
CA CYS A 49 -11.68 -11.05 -8.21
C CYS A 49 -12.98 -10.21 -8.23
N PRO A 50 -13.91 -10.43 -9.18
CA PRO A 50 -15.11 -9.61 -9.30
C PRO A 50 -16.15 -9.95 -8.22
N ALA A 51 -16.14 -11.19 -7.72
CA ALA A 51 -17.12 -11.69 -6.76
C ALA A 51 -16.72 -11.41 -5.29
N GLY A 52 -15.51 -10.91 -5.04
CA GLY A 52 -15.00 -10.73 -3.68
C GLY A 52 -14.74 -12.04 -2.93
N ALA A 53 -14.54 -13.16 -3.64
CA ALA A 53 -14.08 -14.41 -3.01
C ALA A 53 -12.66 -14.29 -2.45
N LEU A 54 -11.86 -13.40 -3.04
CA LEU A 54 -10.58 -12.96 -2.52
C LEU A 54 -10.70 -11.48 -2.16
N THR A 55 -10.45 -11.16 -0.90
CA THR A 55 -10.48 -9.78 -0.38
C THR A 55 -9.22 -9.48 0.40
N ASP A 56 -8.82 -8.22 0.40
CA ASP A 56 -7.76 -7.73 1.26
C ASP A 56 -8.16 -7.80 2.74
N SER A 57 -7.35 -8.47 3.56
CA SER A 57 -7.62 -8.58 4.99
C SER A 57 -7.57 -7.23 5.72
N LYS A 58 -6.77 -6.28 5.22
CA LYS A 58 -6.59 -4.96 5.83
C LYS A 58 -7.80 -4.04 5.66
N GLY A 59 -8.42 -4.04 4.48
CA GLY A 59 -9.63 -3.26 4.19
C GLY A 59 -10.94 -3.96 4.50
N HIS A 60 -10.90 -5.26 4.83
CA HIS A 60 -12.09 -6.05 5.12
C HIS A 60 -12.91 -5.45 6.27
N GLY A 61 -14.19 -5.16 5.99
CA GLY A 61 -15.14 -4.59 6.96
C GLY A 61 -14.97 -3.10 7.25
N LEU A 62 -13.98 -2.41 6.66
CA LEU A 62 -13.75 -0.98 6.94
C LEU A 62 -14.63 -0.03 6.13
N GLY A 63 -15.25 -0.51 5.04
CA GLY A 63 -16.20 0.27 4.23
C GLY A 63 -16.67 -0.51 3.00
N ARG A 64 -17.78 -0.08 2.40
CA ARG A 64 -18.27 -0.60 1.12
C ARG A 64 -17.82 0.29 -0.03
N ALA A 65 -17.88 -0.23 -1.25
CA ALA A 65 -17.46 0.53 -2.44
C ALA A 65 -18.21 1.86 -2.64
N GLY A 66 -19.45 1.97 -2.17
CA GLY A 66 -20.24 3.21 -2.23
C GLY A 66 -19.97 4.20 -1.08
N ASP A 67 -19.32 3.76 0.00
CA ASP A 67 -19.10 4.56 1.21
C ASP A 67 -17.70 5.19 1.25
N VAL A 68 -16.90 5.01 0.19
CA VAL A 68 -15.51 5.43 0.13
C VAL A 68 -15.27 6.45 -0.97
N THR A 69 -14.51 7.49 -0.65
CA THR A 69 -14.06 8.48 -1.63
C THR A 69 -12.75 8.01 -2.24
N LYS A 70 -12.67 7.95 -3.57
CA LYS A 70 -11.46 7.54 -4.29
C LYS A 70 -10.65 8.76 -4.70
N VAL A 71 -9.39 8.80 -4.30
CA VAL A 71 -8.44 9.84 -4.72
C VAL A 71 -7.27 9.19 -5.44
N LYS A 72 -6.98 9.64 -6.66
CA LYS A 72 -5.85 9.15 -7.44
C LYS A 72 -4.54 9.62 -6.81
N ALA A 73 -3.60 8.70 -6.64
CA ALA A 73 -2.30 8.96 -6.04
C ALA A 73 -1.19 8.22 -6.81
N THR A 74 0.04 8.64 -6.56
CA THR A 74 1.26 8.02 -7.10
C THR A 74 2.02 7.34 -5.97
N CYS A 75 2.49 6.12 -6.23
CA CYS A 75 3.31 5.34 -5.30
C CYS A 75 4.65 6.03 -5.04
N THR A 76 5.02 6.21 -3.76
CA THR A 76 6.29 6.84 -3.35
C THR A 76 7.36 5.83 -2.89
N TYR A 77 7.12 4.53 -3.02
CA TYR A 77 8.03 3.49 -2.51
C TYR A 77 9.25 3.23 -3.39
N CYS A 78 9.11 3.33 -4.70
CA CYS A 78 10.19 3.11 -5.67
C CYS A 78 10.05 4.10 -6.82
N GLY A 79 11.09 4.24 -7.65
CA GLY A 79 11.11 5.18 -8.77
C GLY A 79 10.17 4.85 -9.94
N THR A 80 9.41 3.75 -9.87
CA THR A 80 8.50 3.35 -10.95
C THR A 80 7.32 4.31 -11.11
N GLY A 81 6.82 4.89 -10.01
CA GLY A 81 5.72 5.86 -10.07
C GLY A 81 4.35 5.26 -10.42
N CYS A 82 4.04 4.04 -9.96
CA CYS A 82 2.73 3.41 -10.20
C CYS A 82 1.57 4.29 -9.70
N ASN A 83 0.48 4.39 -10.47
CA ASN A 83 -0.72 5.10 -10.06
C ASN A 83 -1.79 4.13 -9.53
N PHE A 84 -2.54 4.60 -8.54
CA PHE A 84 -3.63 3.86 -7.91
C PHE A 84 -4.62 4.82 -7.23
N PHE A 85 -5.72 4.29 -6.72
CA PHE A 85 -6.68 5.04 -5.91
C PHE A 85 -6.51 4.72 -4.42
N LEU A 86 -6.31 5.76 -3.62
CA LEU A 86 -6.51 5.72 -2.19
C LEU A 86 -8.01 5.81 -1.91
N ASN A 87 -8.56 4.83 -1.18
CA ASN A 87 -9.95 4.86 -0.73
C ASN A 87 -10.00 5.45 0.67
N PHE A 88 -10.70 6.57 0.81
CA PHE A 88 -10.88 7.30 2.05
C PHE A 88 -12.27 7.04 2.65
N ARG A 89 -12.31 6.92 3.98
CA ARG A 89 -13.54 6.95 4.77
C ARG A 89 -13.26 7.62 6.11
N HIS A 90 -14.08 8.60 6.49
CA HIS A 90 -13.91 9.37 7.73
C HIS A 90 -12.45 9.88 7.91
N ASP A 91 -11.91 10.53 6.87
CA ASP A 91 -10.54 11.07 6.81
C ASP A 91 -9.40 10.07 7.05
N ARG A 92 -9.69 8.78 6.90
CA ARG A 92 -8.68 7.72 6.96
C ARG A 92 -8.62 6.93 5.67
N VAL A 93 -7.41 6.55 5.29
CA VAL A 93 -7.21 5.59 4.20
C VAL A 93 -7.56 4.19 4.71
N VAL A 94 -8.52 3.54 4.05
CA VAL A 94 -9.02 2.21 4.44
C VAL A 94 -8.57 1.10 3.50
N ARG A 95 -8.30 1.42 2.23
CA ARG A 95 -7.89 0.46 1.19
C ARG A 95 -7.20 1.16 0.03
N VAL A 96 -6.39 0.45 -0.74
CA VAL A 96 -5.91 0.87 -2.08
C VAL A 96 -6.63 0.06 -3.16
N THR A 97 -7.10 0.73 -4.23
CA THR A 97 -7.64 0.05 -5.42
C THR A 97 -6.83 0.40 -6.67
N SER A 98 -6.78 -0.55 -7.61
CA SER A 98 -6.00 -0.41 -8.84
C SER A 98 -6.62 0.58 -9.81
N ASP A 99 -5.77 1.39 -10.46
CA ASP A 99 -6.15 2.19 -11.63
C ASP A 99 -5.71 1.45 -12.90
N PHE A 100 -6.64 0.75 -13.55
CA PHE A 100 -6.36 -0.01 -14.77
C PHE A 100 -6.08 0.90 -15.98
N SER A 101 -6.44 2.19 -15.91
CA SER A 101 -6.15 3.18 -16.95
C SER A 101 -4.76 3.82 -16.79
N ALA A 102 -4.05 3.52 -15.70
CA ALA A 102 -2.74 4.10 -15.44
C ALA A 102 -1.72 3.69 -16.51
N PRO A 103 -0.98 4.64 -17.11
CA PRO A 103 -0.06 4.34 -18.21
C PRO A 103 1.20 3.59 -17.76
N VAL A 104 1.60 3.76 -16.51
CA VAL A 104 2.83 3.16 -15.97
C VAL A 104 2.63 1.70 -15.61
N ASN A 105 1.55 1.40 -14.89
CA ASN A 105 1.37 0.11 -14.23
C ASN A 105 0.13 -0.65 -14.69
N HIS A 106 -0.77 -0.06 -15.48
CA HIS A 106 -1.98 -0.71 -16.00
C HIS A 106 -2.78 -1.47 -14.93
N GLY A 107 -2.88 -0.91 -13.72
CA GLY A 107 -3.55 -1.52 -12.57
C GLY A 107 -2.70 -2.49 -11.74
N ASN A 108 -1.50 -2.85 -12.18
CA ASN A 108 -0.59 -3.70 -11.43
C ASN A 108 0.07 -2.93 -10.28
N LEU A 109 0.26 -3.59 -9.15
CA LEU A 109 0.81 -3.05 -7.92
C LEU A 109 1.56 -4.16 -7.20
N CYS A 110 2.71 -3.83 -6.62
CA CYS A 110 3.40 -4.72 -5.72
C CYS A 110 2.79 -4.65 -4.30
N ILE A 111 3.25 -5.52 -3.41
CA ILE A 111 2.82 -5.55 -1.99
C ILE A 111 2.93 -4.18 -1.32
N LYS A 112 3.98 -3.41 -1.62
CA LYS A 112 4.24 -2.08 -1.04
C LYS A 112 3.18 -1.06 -1.46
N GLY A 113 2.90 -0.97 -2.76
CA GLY A 113 1.89 -0.04 -3.28
C GLY A 113 0.47 -0.42 -2.85
N ARG A 114 0.14 -1.71 -2.78
CA ARG A 114 -1.22 -2.17 -2.46
C ARG A 114 -1.53 -2.14 -0.96
N TYR A 115 -0.58 -2.51 -0.11
CA TYR A 115 -0.83 -2.72 1.32
C TYR A 115 0.03 -1.86 2.26
N GLY A 116 0.90 -1.00 1.73
CA GLY A 116 1.81 -0.17 2.52
C GLY A 116 1.19 1.09 3.14
N TYR A 117 -0.11 1.33 2.95
CA TYR A 117 -0.77 2.56 3.40
C TYR A 117 -0.87 2.72 4.94
N ASP A 118 -0.49 1.71 5.72
CA ASP A 118 -0.41 1.79 7.19
C ASP A 118 0.55 2.89 7.67
N LEU A 119 1.55 3.24 6.86
CA LEU A 119 2.50 4.31 7.15
C LEU A 119 1.86 5.72 7.19
N ILE A 120 0.63 5.86 6.68
CA ILE A 120 -0.09 7.13 6.70
C ILE A 120 -0.64 7.41 8.10
N HIS A 121 -1.15 6.39 8.79
CA HIS A 121 -1.77 6.50 10.11
C HIS A 121 -1.11 5.56 11.16
N PRO A 122 0.23 5.59 11.34
CA PRO A 122 0.88 4.68 12.25
C PRO A 122 0.59 5.10 13.71
N PRO A 123 0.01 4.22 14.54
CA PRO A 123 -0.34 4.55 15.92
C PRO A 123 0.91 4.96 16.72
N GLY A 124 0.89 6.17 17.28
CA GLY A 124 1.94 6.67 18.19
C GLY A 124 3.34 6.91 17.57
N LYS A 125 3.57 6.58 16.29
CA LYS A 125 4.89 6.69 15.66
C LYS A 125 5.05 7.91 14.73
N ARG A 126 3.96 8.58 14.38
CA ARG A 126 4.00 9.76 13.50
C ARG A 126 4.36 11.00 14.32
N ILE A 127 5.50 11.61 14.01
CA ILE A 127 5.89 12.91 14.58
C ILE A 127 4.89 13.97 14.11
N ARG A 128 4.27 14.68 15.05
CA ARG A 128 3.25 15.73 14.81
C ARG A 128 3.72 17.13 15.19
N THR A 129 4.78 17.21 15.98
CA THR A 129 5.35 18.43 16.56
C THR A 129 6.83 18.51 16.18
N PRO A 130 7.37 19.71 15.91
CA PRO A 130 8.81 19.89 15.73
C PRO A 130 9.59 19.43 16.97
N LEU A 131 10.76 18.84 16.76
CA LEU A 131 11.65 18.37 17.83
C LEU A 131 13.02 19.04 17.68
N ILE A 132 13.53 19.66 18.76
CA ILE A 132 14.85 20.28 18.80
C ILE A 132 15.78 19.40 19.65
N ARG A 133 16.99 19.15 19.13
CA ARG A 133 18.01 18.35 19.83
C ARG A 133 18.66 19.16 20.96
N GLN A 134 18.76 18.57 22.14
CA GLN A 134 19.45 19.14 23.30
C GLN A 134 20.21 18.03 24.04
N GLY A 135 21.54 18.09 24.02
CA GLY A 135 22.39 17.00 24.51
C GLY A 135 22.13 15.70 23.73
N GLU A 136 21.91 14.60 24.45
CA GLU A 136 21.57 13.30 23.85
C GLU A 136 20.10 13.15 23.44
N GLY A 137 19.22 14.06 23.89
CA GLY A 137 17.78 13.97 23.70
C GLY A 137 17.21 14.95 22.66
N CYS A 138 15.90 14.84 22.43
CA CYS A 138 15.09 15.82 21.72
C CYS A 138 13.92 16.26 22.61
N HIS A 139 13.54 17.52 22.54
CA HIS A 139 12.34 18.06 23.19
C HIS A 139 11.39 18.67 22.15
N GLU A 140 10.10 18.73 22.47
CA GLU A 140 9.10 19.37 21.62
C GLU A 140 9.29 20.88 21.56
N ALA A 141 9.11 21.46 20.38
CA ALA A 141 9.22 22.88 20.14
C ALA A 141 8.06 23.43 19.30
N SER A 142 7.82 24.74 19.40
CA SER A 142 6.93 25.42 18.47
C SER A 142 7.57 25.52 17.08
N TRP A 143 6.74 25.71 16.05
CA TRP A 143 7.22 25.96 14.69
C TRP A 143 8.12 27.20 14.60
N ASP A 144 7.76 28.28 15.30
CA ASP A 144 8.57 29.51 15.30
C ASP A 144 9.95 29.28 15.91
N ALA A 145 10.04 28.57 17.05
CA ALA A 145 11.31 28.26 17.70
C ALA A 145 12.17 27.36 16.81
N ALA A 146 11.59 26.32 16.22
CA ALA A 146 12.31 25.39 15.34
C ALA A 146 12.84 26.09 14.08
N LEU A 147 12.02 26.88 13.40
CA LEU A 147 12.41 27.59 12.19
C LEU A 147 13.42 28.70 12.47
N THR A 148 13.27 29.44 13.58
CA THR A 148 14.23 30.47 13.99
C THR A 148 15.61 29.87 14.25
N LEU A 149 15.66 28.73 14.97
CA LEU A 149 16.91 28.03 15.24
C LEU A 149 17.59 27.56 13.95
N VAL A 150 16.83 26.95 13.04
CA VAL A 150 17.38 26.51 11.74
C VAL A 150 17.93 27.71 10.99
N ALA A 151 17.16 28.78 10.84
CA ALA A 151 17.58 29.97 10.10
C ALA A 151 18.82 30.65 10.71
N SER A 152 18.93 30.75 12.05
CA SER A 152 20.10 31.35 12.69
C SER A 152 21.37 30.54 12.44
N ARG A 153 21.29 29.21 12.55
CA ARG A 153 22.44 28.31 12.28
C ARG A 153 22.87 28.32 10.83
N PHE A 154 21.92 28.38 9.89
CA PHE A 154 22.26 28.53 8.47
C PHE A 154 22.99 29.84 8.19
N LYS A 155 22.58 30.96 8.80
CA LYS A 155 23.28 32.25 8.65
C LYS A 155 24.70 32.20 9.21
N GLU A 156 24.87 31.69 10.43
CA GLU A 156 26.19 31.52 11.05
C GLU A 156 27.17 30.76 10.13
N LEU A 157 26.71 29.72 9.45
CA LEU A 157 27.53 28.91 8.53
C LEU A 157 27.84 29.60 7.20
N VAL A 158 26.99 30.51 6.73
CA VAL A 158 27.21 31.26 5.48
C VAL A 158 28.14 32.46 5.72
N ASP A 159 28.04 33.07 6.90
CA ASP A 159 28.85 34.22 7.29
C ASP A 159 30.26 33.84 7.79
N THR A 160 30.54 32.53 7.92
CA THR A 160 31.87 31.96 8.24
C THR A 160 32.62 31.57 6.97
#